data_AF-A0A949L7T0-F1
#
_entry.id   AF-A0A949L7T0-F1
#
_cell.length_a   1.000
_cell.length_b   1.000
_cell.length_c   1.000
_cell.angle_alpha   90.00
_cell.angle_beta   90.00
_cell.angle_gamma   90.00
#
_symmetry.space_group_name_H-M   'P 1'
#
loop_
_entity.id
_entity.type
_entity.pdbx_description
1 polymer ?
#
loop_
_entity_poly.entity_id
_entity_poly.type
_entity_poly.pdbx_seq_one_letter_code
_entity_poly.pdbx_strand_id
1 'polypeptide(L)'
;MRSSNLKSIRCFAQVILACGVLFFACVGNLHAETFVDNKDGTVTDTMSGLMWSQKATPYEYMKWDQALAAVSSCSLGGKGGWRLPTKDELVELYSHMGSGSHPFDMRYPDTIPHWSSTVSQYDPWKEYYRNYTVYMKTGEVKTYAREGTYSYIWPVRNAN
;
A
#
# COMPACT_ATOMS: atom_id res chain seq x y z
N MET A 1 27.24 50.89 -67.13
CA MET A 1 28.09 51.10 -65.94
C MET A 1 27.69 50.08 -64.89
N ARG A 2 28.66 49.25 -64.44
CA ARG A 2 28.82 48.53 -63.13
C ARG A 2 27.56 48.01 -62.39
N SER A 3 27.51 46.85 -61.76
CA SER A 3 28.40 45.70 -61.59
C SER A 3 27.62 44.69 -60.72
N SER A 4 27.58 43.44 -61.13
CA SER A 4 27.76 42.21 -60.35
C SER A 4 27.45 42.11 -58.82
N ASN A 5 26.94 40.90 -58.50
CA ASN A 5 27.27 40.02 -57.36
C ASN A 5 26.51 40.14 -56.02
N LEU A 6 25.78 39.06 -55.74
CA LEU A 6 25.96 38.13 -54.61
C LEU A 6 26.61 38.66 -53.30
N LYS A 7 25.93 38.33 -52.20
CA LYS A 7 26.43 38.11 -50.82
C LYS A 7 26.73 39.35 -49.95
N SER A 8 25.86 39.56 -48.97
CA SER A 8 26.26 39.94 -47.59
C SER A 8 25.17 39.42 -46.63
N ILE A 9 25.24 38.19 -46.10
CA ILE A 9 25.99 37.76 -44.90
C ILE A 9 25.38 38.43 -43.64
N ARG A 10 24.41 37.77 -42.98
CA ARG A 10 24.49 36.91 -41.76
C ARG A 10 24.44 37.68 -40.42
N CYS A 11 23.66 37.10 -39.48
CA CYS A 11 23.50 37.41 -38.03
C CYS A 11 22.61 38.62 -37.74
N PHE A 12 21.49 38.53 -36.99
CA PHE A 12 21.41 38.09 -35.60
C PHE A 12 19.97 37.64 -35.20
N ALA A 13 19.91 36.52 -34.47
CA ALA A 13 19.02 36.19 -33.35
C ALA A 13 17.50 35.93 -33.55
N GLN A 14 17.12 34.69 -33.22
CA GLN A 14 15.80 34.27 -32.73
C GLN A 14 15.31 35.14 -31.56
N VAL A 15 14.02 35.53 -31.56
CA VAL A 15 13.24 35.73 -30.33
C VAL A 15 11.76 35.33 -30.56
N ILE A 16 11.44 34.06 -30.21
CA ILE A 16 10.22 33.59 -29.49
C ILE A 16 8.87 33.98 -30.12
N LEU A 17 8.28 33.21 -31.06
CA LEU A 17 7.51 31.95 -30.91
C LEU A 17 6.83 31.68 -29.54
N ALA A 18 5.50 31.71 -29.54
CA ALA A 18 4.57 30.98 -28.64
C ALA A 18 4.53 31.35 -27.13
N CYS A 19 3.76 32.39 -26.77
CA CYS A 19 3.37 32.65 -25.37
C CYS A 19 1.86 32.89 -25.14
N GLY A 20 0.99 32.53 -26.07
CA GLY A 20 -0.46 32.40 -25.82
C GLY A 20 -0.79 31.01 -25.31
N VAL A 21 -0.07 30.58 -24.27
CA VAL A 21 -0.14 29.24 -23.70
C VAL A 21 -1.60 28.92 -23.37
N LEU A 22 -2.03 27.77 -23.88
CA LEU A 22 -3.14 26.96 -23.44
C LEU A 22 -3.18 26.84 -21.91
N PHE A 23 -3.68 27.88 -21.25
CA PHE A 23 -4.01 27.91 -19.83
C PHE A 23 -5.53 27.70 -19.68
N PHE A 24 -6.10 26.81 -20.51
CA PHE A 24 -7.08 25.91 -19.93
C PHE A 24 -6.25 25.00 -19.03
N ALA A 25 -6.00 25.50 -17.81
CA ALA A 25 -5.50 24.67 -16.74
C ALA A 25 -6.41 23.44 -16.77
N CYS A 26 -5.83 22.30 -17.14
CA CYS A 26 -6.23 21.06 -16.54
C CYS A 26 -6.11 21.32 -15.04
N VAL A 27 -7.16 21.86 -14.42
CA VAL A 27 -7.46 21.57 -13.04
C VAL A 27 -7.89 20.11 -13.08
N GLY A 28 -6.93 19.23 -13.42
CA GLY A 28 -7.01 17.84 -13.07
C GLY A 28 -7.17 17.90 -11.57
N ASN A 29 -8.29 17.41 -11.07
CA ASN A 29 -8.45 17.14 -9.66
C ASN A 29 -7.12 16.56 -9.17
N LEU A 30 -6.41 17.29 -8.30
CA LEU A 30 -5.29 16.72 -7.58
C LEU A 30 -5.91 15.77 -6.55
N HIS A 31 -6.44 14.66 -7.03
CA HIS A 31 -6.83 13.56 -6.18
C HIS A 31 -5.52 12.88 -5.80
N ALA A 32 -5.06 13.13 -4.57
CA ALA A 32 -3.96 12.35 -4.03
C ALA A 32 -4.35 10.87 -4.11
N GLU A 33 -3.50 10.04 -4.70
CA GLU A 33 -3.75 8.60 -4.75
C GLU A 33 -3.77 8.05 -3.31
N THR A 34 -4.87 7.39 -2.93
CA THR A 34 -5.00 6.73 -1.61
C THR A 34 -3.91 5.67 -1.42
N PHE A 35 -3.56 4.97 -2.50
CA PHE A 35 -2.54 3.93 -2.49
C PHE A 35 -1.48 4.18 -3.55
N VAL A 36 -0.22 4.23 -3.12
CA VAL A 36 0.94 4.39 -4.00
C VAL A 36 1.69 3.06 -4.09
N ASP A 37 1.77 2.47 -5.28
CA ASP A 37 2.58 1.29 -5.55
C ASP A 37 4.06 1.70 -5.69
N ASN A 38 4.90 1.22 -4.76
CA ASN A 38 6.32 1.57 -4.69
C ASN A 38 7.18 0.80 -5.72
N LYS A 39 6.58 -0.12 -6.51
CA LYS A 39 7.26 -0.94 -7.54
C LYS A 39 8.36 -1.87 -7.00
N ASP A 40 8.39 -2.10 -5.69
CA ASP A 40 9.30 -2.99 -4.98
C ASP A 40 8.56 -4.15 -4.26
N GLY A 41 7.27 -4.35 -4.58
CA GLY A 41 6.40 -5.31 -3.90
C GLY A 41 5.76 -4.76 -2.63
N THR A 42 5.84 -3.45 -2.38
CA THR A 42 5.14 -2.77 -1.28
C THR A 42 4.21 -1.67 -1.81
N VAL A 43 3.22 -1.31 -0.99
CA VAL A 43 2.24 -0.28 -1.28
C VAL A 43 2.14 0.65 -0.08
N THR A 44 2.17 1.96 -0.32
CA THR A 44 1.98 2.97 0.71
C THR A 44 0.51 3.41 0.72
N ASP A 45 -0.14 3.30 1.87
CA ASP A 45 -1.44 3.92 2.15
C ASP A 45 -1.20 5.36 2.63
N THR A 46 -1.54 6.33 1.79
CA THR A 46 -1.27 7.75 2.03
C THR A 46 -2.19 8.35 3.09
N MET A 47 -3.34 7.73 3.38
CA MET A 47 -4.27 8.19 4.39
C MET A 47 -3.81 7.83 5.81
N SER A 48 -3.26 6.63 6.00
CA SER A 48 -2.76 6.16 7.30
C SER A 48 -1.26 6.43 7.52
N GLY A 49 -0.50 6.69 6.46
CA GLY A 49 0.97 6.78 6.53
C GLY A 49 1.63 5.42 6.78
N LEU A 50 0.93 4.33 6.47
CA LEU A 50 1.41 2.96 6.61
C LEU A 50 1.85 2.40 5.26
N MET A 51 2.78 1.47 5.31
CA MET A 51 3.25 0.72 4.16
C MET A 51 2.97 -0.77 4.38
N TRP A 52 2.44 -1.40 3.35
CA TRP A 52 1.93 -2.75 3.34
C TRP A 52 2.63 -3.58 2.28
N SER A 53 2.71 -4.89 2.47
CA SER A 53 3.06 -5.78 1.36
C SER A 53 2.01 -5.68 0.25
N GLN A 54 2.43 -5.67 -1.01
CA GLN A 54 1.50 -5.62 -2.14
C GLN A 54 0.65 -6.89 -2.21
N LYS A 55 1.25 -8.05 -1.91
CA LYS A 55 0.51 -9.30 -1.75
C LYS A 55 -0.14 -9.33 -0.37
N ALA A 56 -1.46 -9.53 -0.33
CA ALA A 56 -2.22 -9.63 0.91
C ALA A 56 -1.92 -10.90 1.72
N THR A 57 -1.31 -11.89 1.07
CA THR A 57 -0.91 -13.18 1.65
C THR A 57 0.52 -13.54 1.19
N PRO A 58 1.55 -12.80 1.65
CA PRO A 58 2.94 -13.08 1.27
C PRO A 58 3.48 -14.38 1.89
N TYR A 59 2.76 -14.96 2.86
CA TYR A 59 3.05 -16.22 3.52
C TYR A 59 1.87 -17.19 3.39
N GLU A 60 2.15 -18.47 3.63
CA GLU A 60 1.11 -19.45 3.99
C GLU A 60 0.45 -19.06 5.33
N TYR A 61 -0.80 -19.48 5.52
CA TYR A 61 -1.49 -19.27 6.80
C TYR A 61 -0.77 -20.01 7.93
N MET A 62 -0.64 -19.37 9.09
CA MET A 62 0.07 -19.93 10.24
C MET A 62 -0.56 -19.52 11.57
N LYS A 63 -0.08 -20.11 12.67
CA LYS A 63 -0.51 -19.75 14.02
C LYS A 63 -0.03 -18.36 14.39
N TRP A 64 -0.73 -17.69 15.30
CA TRP A 64 -0.47 -16.30 15.64
C TRP A 64 0.97 -16.02 16.12
N ASP A 65 1.53 -16.86 17.01
CA ASP A 65 2.90 -16.67 17.50
C ASP A 65 3.95 -16.87 16.39
N GLN A 66 3.69 -17.80 15.46
CA GLN A 66 4.53 -18.00 14.28
C GLN A 66 4.47 -16.80 13.35
N ALA A 67 3.28 -16.21 13.18
CA ALA A 67 3.09 -15.02 12.37
C ALA A 67 3.87 -13.82 12.91
N LEU A 68 3.84 -13.59 14.23
CA LEU A 68 4.64 -12.54 14.85
C LEU A 68 6.13 -12.72 14.57
N ALA A 69 6.65 -13.92 14.79
CA ALA A 69 8.05 -14.23 14.56
C ALA A 69 8.43 -14.05 13.07
N ALA A 70 7.65 -14.64 12.16
CA ALA A 70 7.90 -14.58 10.73
C ALA A 70 7.96 -13.15 10.21
N VAL A 71 6.99 -12.31 10.58
CA VAL A 71 6.92 -10.92 10.11
C VAL A 71 8.04 -10.06 10.72
N SER A 72 8.36 -10.25 12.00
CA SER A 72 9.43 -9.47 12.65
C SER A 72 10.81 -9.68 12.03
N SER A 73 11.05 -10.86 11.45
CA SER A 73 12.32 -11.23 10.80
C SER A 73 12.38 -10.95 9.29
N CYS A 74 11.29 -10.48 8.68
CA CYS A 74 11.22 -10.43 7.22
C CYS A 74 11.83 -9.17 6.61
N SER A 75 12.26 -9.32 5.36
CA SER A 75 12.66 -8.22 4.50
C SER A 75 11.82 -8.26 3.23
N LEU A 76 10.92 -7.29 3.07
CA LEU A 76 10.04 -7.13 1.91
C LEU A 76 10.37 -5.78 1.26
N GLY A 77 10.52 -5.75 -0.07
CA GLY A 77 10.97 -4.57 -0.81
C GLY A 77 12.37 -4.07 -0.39
N GLY A 78 13.21 -4.96 0.15
CA GLY A 78 14.52 -4.58 0.72
C GLY A 78 14.45 -3.81 2.04
N LYS A 79 13.27 -3.78 2.68
CA LYS A 79 13.01 -3.05 3.92
C LYS A 79 12.75 -4.03 5.05
N GLY A 80 13.29 -3.77 6.25
CA GLY A 80 12.95 -4.47 7.50
C GLY A 80 11.90 -3.72 8.33
N GLY A 81 11.73 -4.11 9.58
CA GLY A 81 10.84 -3.42 10.53
C GLY A 81 9.35 -3.70 10.31
N TRP A 82 9.03 -4.80 9.64
CA TRP A 82 7.67 -5.26 9.45
C TRP A 82 7.10 -5.82 10.75
N ARG A 83 5.79 -5.62 10.94
CA ARG A 83 5.03 -6.16 12.07
C ARG A 83 3.67 -6.65 11.62
N LEU A 84 3.04 -7.42 12.49
CA LEU A 84 1.63 -7.77 12.34
C LEU A 84 0.77 -6.51 12.60
N PRO A 85 -0.25 -6.25 11.78
CA PRO A 85 -1.09 -5.07 11.90
C PRO A 85 -1.99 -5.18 13.12
N THR A 86 -2.41 -4.05 13.66
CA THR A 86 -3.48 -4.01 14.66
C THR A 86 -4.83 -4.26 13.98
N LYS A 87 -5.86 -4.55 14.77
CA LYS A 87 -7.24 -4.66 14.27
C LYS A 87 -7.66 -3.39 13.54
N ASP A 88 -7.36 -2.24 14.13
CA ASP A 88 -7.84 -0.95 13.61
C ASP A 88 -7.15 -0.61 12.28
N GLU A 89 -5.85 -0.88 12.16
CA GLU A 89 -5.12 -0.70 10.88
C GLU A 89 -5.68 -1.57 9.76
N LEU A 90 -6.09 -2.81 10.04
CA LEU A 90 -6.74 -3.67 9.04
C LEU A 90 -8.12 -3.14 8.64
N VAL A 91 -8.90 -2.66 9.61
CA VAL A 91 -10.24 -2.08 9.34
C VAL A 91 -10.12 -0.78 8.54
N GLU A 92 -9.15 0.08 8.87
CA GLU A 92 -8.85 1.30 8.12
C GLU A 92 -8.38 0.97 6.71
N LEU A 93 -7.44 0.02 6.55
CA LEU A 93 -7.00 -0.45 5.23
C LEU A 93 -8.19 -0.93 4.38
N TYR A 94 -9.08 -1.72 4.96
CA TYR A 94 -10.30 -2.17 4.28
C TYR A 94 -11.19 -0.99 3.85
N SER A 95 -11.40 -0.03 4.75
CA SER A 95 -12.17 1.19 4.46
C SER A 95 -11.54 2.00 3.33
N HIS A 96 -10.21 2.16 3.33
CA HIS A 96 -9.48 2.89 2.29
C HIS A 96 -9.53 2.16 0.94
N MET A 97 -9.48 0.83 0.92
CA MET A 97 -9.67 0.02 -0.30
C MET A 97 -11.07 0.19 -0.90
N GLY A 98 -12.11 0.36 -0.07
CA GLY A 98 -13.48 0.62 -0.53
C GLY A 98 -13.67 1.96 -1.25
N SER A 99 -12.70 2.87 -1.16
CA SER A 99 -12.79 4.21 -1.77
C SER A 99 -12.39 4.26 -3.25
N GLY A 100 -11.84 3.19 -3.83
CA GLY A 100 -11.38 3.19 -5.22
C GLY A 100 -10.64 1.93 -5.65
N SER A 101 -9.94 2.01 -6.78
CA SER A 101 -9.02 0.95 -7.23
C SER A 101 -7.79 0.92 -6.32
N HIS A 102 -7.30 -0.26 -5.96
CA HIS A 102 -6.10 -0.43 -5.13
C HIS A 102 -5.08 -1.37 -5.81
N PRO A 103 -3.77 -1.22 -5.54
CA PRO A 103 -2.71 -2.01 -6.17
C PRO A 103 -2.44 -3.37 -5.48
N PHE A 104 -3.21 -3.73 -4.45
CA PHE A 104 -3.02 -4.99 -3.73
C PHE A 104 -3.42 -6.23 -4.54
N ASP A 105 -2.60 -7.28 -4.43
CA ASP A 105 -2.94 -8.61 -4.93
C ASP A 105 -3.83 -9.35 -3.92
N MET A 106 -5.12 -9.41 -4.26
CA MET A 106 -6.19 -10.03 -3.45
C MET A 106 -6.57 -11.44 -3.94
N ARG A 107 -5.68 -12.13 -4.66
CA ARG A 107 -5.92 -13.49 -5.18
C ARG A 107 -5.74 -14.57 -4.09
N TYR A 108 -6.66 -14.60 -3.15
CA TYR A 108 -6.80 -15.64 -2.12
C TYR A 108 -8.28 -15.86 -1.78
N PRO A 109 -8.70 -17.03 -1.27
CA PRO A 109 -10.09 -17.26 -0.90
C PRO A 109 -10.49 -16.46 0.35
N ASP A 110 -11.73 -15.97 0.39
CA ASP A 110 -12.27 -15.20 1.52
C ASP A 110 -12.71 -16.07 2.72
N THR A 111 -12.22 -17.30 2.80
CA THR A 111 -12.64 -18.27 3.82
C THR A 111 -11.84 -18.16 5.12
N ILE A 112 -10.67 -17.53 5.05
CA ILE A 112 -9.73 -17.39 6.17
C ILE A 112 -9.43 -15.90 6.35
N PRO A 113 -9.54 -15.35 7.57
CA PRO A 113 -9.26 -13.94 7.81
C PRO A 113 -7.76 -13.67 7.99
N HIS A 114 -7.42 -12.41 8.21
CA HIS A 114 -6.07 -11.98 8.55
C HIS A 114 -5.90 -11.81 10.05
N TRP A 115 -4.78 -12.30 10.59
CA TRP A 115 -4.39 -12.07 11.97
C TRP A 115 -4.13 -10.59 12.24
N SER A 116 -4.53 -10.13 13.43
CA SER A 116 -4.04 -8.88 14.02
C SER A 116 -3.18 -9.12 15.26
N SER A 117 -2.33 -8.16 15.59
CA SER A 117 -1.57 -8.12 16.84
C SER A 117 -2.44 -7.75 18.05
N THR A 118 -3.67 -7.27 17.83
CA THR A 118 -4.58 -6.87 18.89
C THR A 118 -5.20 -8.08 19.60
N VAL A 119 -4.89 -8.20 20.89
CA VAL A 119 -5.51 -9.20 21.78
C VAL A 119 -6.95 -8.80 22.04
N SER A 120 -7.87 -9.75 21.92
CA SER A 120 -9.29 -9.54 22.21
C SER A 120 -9.60 -9.82 23.67
N GLN A 121 -9.31 -11.03 24.13
CA GLN A 121 -9.58 -11.45 25.51
C GLN A 121 -8.70 -12.66 25.87
N TYR A 122 -8.53 -12.89 27.17
CA TYR A 122 -8.04 -14.14 27.72
C TYR A 122 -9.21 -15.07 28.02
N ASP A 123 -9.12 -16.34 27.64
CA ASP A 123 -10.11 -17.38 28.00
C ASP A 123 -9.58 -18.17 29.21
N PRO A 124 -10.15 -17.98 30.41
CA PRO A 124 -9.67 -18.66 31.61
C PRO A 124 -9.98 -20.17 31.63
N TRP A 125 -10.98 -20.62 30.86
CA TRP A 125 -11.36 -22.04 30.81
C TRP A 125 -10.50 -22.84 29.85
N LYS A 126 -9.86 -22.15 28.90
CA LYS A 126 -8.97 -22.74 27.90
C LYS A 126 -7.50 -22.34 28.09
N GLU A 127 -7.24 -21.44 29.02
CA GLU A 127 -5.92 -20.94 29.41
C GLU A 127 -5.11 -20.31 28.26
N TYR A 128 -5.78 -19.75 27.24
CA TYR A 128 -5.13 -19.09 26.12
C TYR A 128 -5.77 -17.74 25.77
N TYR A 129 -5.02 -16.93 25.01
CA TYR A 129 -5.52 -15.68 24.45
C TYR A 129 -6.26 -15.88 23.12
N ARG A 130 -7.25 -15.02 22.90
CA ARG A 130 -7.91 -14.84 21.60
C ARG A 130 -7.45 -13.52 21.00
N ASN A 131 -7.31 -13.49 19.68
CA ASN A 131 -6.91 -12.32 18.92
C ASN A 131 -7.98 -11.93 17.92
N TYR A 132 -8.05 -10.64 17.62
CA TYR A 132 -8.88 -10.14 16.54
C TYR A 132 -8.33 -10.56 15.19
N THR A 133 -9.24 -10.83 14.27
CA THR A 133 -8.96 -11.11 12.86
C THR A 133 -9.92 -10.33 11.99
N VAL A 134 -9.51 -10.02 10.76
CA VAL A 134 -10.36 -9.27 9.81
C VAL A 134 -10.43 -10.01 8.48
N TYR A 135 -11.64 -10.23 7.96
CA TYR A 135 -11.86 -10.74 6.62
C TYR A 135 -11.71 -9.61 5.61
N MET A 136 -10.55 -9.52 4.94
CA MET A 136 -10.21 -8.33 4.14
C MET A 136 -10.99 -8.16 2.83
N LYS A 137 -11.89 -9.09 2.45
CA LYS A 137 -12.81 -8.90 1.32
C LYS A 137 -14.22 -8.48 1.76
N THR A 138 -14.60 -8.72 3.02
CA THR A 138 -15.93 -8.35 3.56
C THR A 138 -15.87 -7.28 4.65
N GLY A 139 -14.69 -7.03 5.22
CA GLY A 139 -14.50 -6.15 6.37
C GLY A 139 -14.96 -6.77 7.69
N GLU A 140 -15.38 -8.04 7.71
CA GLU A 140 -15.92 -8.67 8.92
C GLU A 140 -14.82 -8.88 9.97
N VAL A 141 -15.08 -8.40 11.19
CA VAL A 141 -14.19 -8.58 12.34
C VAL A 141 -14.64 -9.78 13.17
N LYS A 142 -13.71 -10.69 13.45
CA LYS A 142 -13.92 -11.85 14.32
C LYS A 142 -12.82 -11.96 15.37
N THR A 143 -13.00 -12.91 16.27
CA THR A 143 -12.01 -13.27 17.28
C THR A 143 -11.75 -14.77 17.25
N TYR A 144 -10.50 -15.16 17.18
CA TYR A 144 -10.10 -16.57 17.17
C TYR A 144 -9.09 -16.88 18.27
N ALA A 145 -9.08 -18.13 18.71
CA ALA A 145 -8.08 -18.66 19.61
C ALA A 145 -6.71 -18.66 18.94
N ARG A 146 -5.63 -18.29 19.64
CA ARG A 146 -4.27 -18.46 19.11
C ARG A 146 -3.93 -19.92 18.88
N GLU A 147 -4.39 -20.77 19.79
CA GLU A 147 -4.17 -22.21 19.74
C GLU A 147 -5.04 -22.87 18.68
N GLY A 148 -4.41 -23.73 17.87
CA GLY A 148 -5.09 -24.53 16.85
C GLY A 148 -5.66 -23.76 15.66
N THR A 149 -5.57 -22.42 15.63
CA THR A 149 -6.10 -21.61 14.51
C THR A 149 -4.97 -21.14 13.60
N TYR A 150 -5.23 -21.22 12.29
CA TYR A 150 -4.35 -20.72 11.25
C TYR A 150 -5.06 -19.58 10.51
N SER A 151 -4.34 -18.50 10.25
CA SER A 151 -4.88 -17.32 9.57
C SER A 151 -3.84 -16.69 8.66
N TYR A 152 -4.29 -15.87 7.70
CA TYR A 152 -3.42 -15.10 6.84
C TYR A 152 -2.72 -13.97 7.59
N ILE A 153 -1.69 -13.43 6.95
CA ILE A 153 -0.78 -12.45 7.53
C ILE A 153 -0.61 -11.37 6.49
N TRP A 154 -0.81 -10.11 6.89
CA TRP A 154 -0.55 -8.97 6.03
C TRP A 154 0.44 -8.03 6.72
N PRO A 155 1.75 -8.15 6.43
CA PRO A 155 2.77 -7.31 7.04
C PRO A 155 2.51 -5.82 6.82
N VAL A 156 2.68 -5.06 7.90
CA VAL A 156 2.61 -3.60 7.88
C VAL A 156 3.85 -2.99 8.55
N ARG A 157 4.20 -1.78 8.14
CA ARG A 157 5.18 -0.92 8.81
C ARG A 157 4.80 0.54 8.61
N ASN A 158 5.49 1.45 9.31
CA ASN A 158 5.36 2.88 9.04
C ASN A 158 6.02 3.20 7.67
N ALA A 159 5.37 4.07 6.89
CA ALA A 159 5.98 4.69 5.72
C ALA A 159 6.95 5.77 6.22
N ASN A 160 8.25 5.55 6.00
CA ASN A 160 9.31 6.50 6.38
C ASN A 160 9.47 7.58 5.32
#